data_AF-A0A843E9E4-F1
#
_entry.id   AF-A0A843E9E4-F1
#
_cell.length_a   1.000
_cell.length_b   1.000
_cell.length_c   1.000
_cell.angle_alpha   90.00
_cell.angle_beta   90.00
_cell.angle_gamma   90.00
#
_symmetry.space_group_name_H-M   'P 1'
#
loop_
_entity.id
_entity.type
_entity.pdbx_description
1 polymer ?
#
loop_
_entity_poly.entity_id
_entity_poly.type
_entity_poly.pdbx_seq_one_letter_code
_entity_poly.pdbx_strand_id
1 'polypeptide(L)'
;MVDAEKAKQPKVKKNKNSNLPDIDLKSLIFGAAAYAFFPLVATQYGIDLLMAFAAVGPLYIGYQAKSYLKAVLLGIVGATPLLYLTFAGFLGAYTPTEMGDLITSVAILGLGALMAFFGAYLYQGRAKAKEEY
;
A
#
# COMPACT_ATOMS: atom_id res chain seq x y z
N MET A 1 -42.62 26.02 8.58
CA MET A 1 -42.42 25.21 7.35
C MET A 1 -40.90 25.11 7.16
N VAL A 2 -40.23 24.32 8.00
CA VAL A 2 -39.87 22.91 7.76
C VAL A 2 -39.12 22.73 6.44
N ASP A 3 -37.79 22.78 6.59
CA ASP A 3 -36.80 21.86 6.03
C ASP A 3 -37.22 21.01 4.82
N ALA A 4 -36.66 21.29 3.64
CA ALA A 4 -36.75 20.35 2.52
C ALA A 4 -35.61 20.39 1.47
N GLU A 5 -34.47 21.05 1.72
CA GLU A 5 -33.43 21.18 0.66
C GLU A 5 -32.04 20.66 1.03
N LYS A 6 -31.95 19.69 1.94
CA LYS A 6 -30.72 18.89 2.17
C LYS A 6 -30.92 17.40 1.86
N ALA A 7 -31.67 17.10 0.80
CA ALA A 7 -31.84 15.73 0.33
C ALA A 7 -30.96 15.45 -0.89
N LYS A 8 -29.80 14.82 -0.63
CA LYS A 8 -29.11 13.78 -1.43
C LYS A 8 -27.59 13.87 -1.26
N GLN A 9 -27.11 13.76 -0.02
CA GLN A 9 -25.82 13.08 0.16
C GLN A 9 -26.09 11.58 0.01
N PRO A 10 -25.40 10.86 -0.90
CA PRO A 10 -25.57 9.43 -1.02
C PRO A 10 -25.16 8.80 0.31
N LYS A 11 -26.15 8.26 1.04
CA LYS A 11 -25.90 7.47 2.24
C LYS A 11 -25.00 6.32 1.84
N VAL A 12 -23.71 6.42 2.16
CA VAL A 12 -22.75 5.31 2.09
C VAL A 12 -23.40 4.18 2.87
N LYS A 13 -23.90 3.18 2.15
CA LYS A 13 -24.41 1.95 2.74
C LYS A 13 -23.22 1.27 3.42
N LYS A 14 -22.99 1.60 4.69
CA LYS A 14 -22.17 0.79 5.58
C LYS A 14 -22.86 -0.56 5.66
N ASN A 15 -22.34 -1.52 4.89
CA ASN A 15 -22.76 -2.90 4.99
C ASN A 15 -22.36 -3.38 6.40
N LYS A 16 -23.35 -3.50 7.28
CA LYS A 16 -23.16 -3.79 8.72
C LYS A 16 -22.81 -5.25 9.01
N ASN A 17 -22.67 -6.11 7.98
CA ASN A 17 -22.41 -7.53 8.15
C ASN A 17 -21.27 -8.04 7.25
N SER A 18 -20.04 -7.56 7.48
CA SER A 18 -18.87 -8.33 7.09
C SER A 18 -17.88 -8.33 8.24
N ASN A 19 -17.68 -9.47 8.89
CA ASN A 19 -16.55 -9.71 9.79
C ASN A 19 -15.19 -9.65 9.05
N LEU A 20 -15.19 -9.29 7.77
CA LEU A 20 -13.97 -8.89 7.07
C LEU A 20 -13.51 -7.55 7.65
N PRO A 21 -12.25 -7.45 8.12
CA PRO A 21 -11.69 -6.17 8.50
C PRO A 21 -11.93 -5.20 7.35
N ASP A 22 -12.44 -4.01 7.69
CA ASP A 22 -12.73 -2.91 6.78
C ASP A 22 -11.42 -2.50 6.06
N ILE A 23 -11.08 -3.27 5.02
CA ILE A 23 -9.87 -3.21 4.20
C ILE A 23 -10.29 -2.54 2.91
N ASP A 24 -9.61 -1.45 2.57
CA ASP A 24 -9.82 -0.79 1.30
C ASP A 24 -9.09 -1.56 0.19
N LEU A 25 -9.77 -2.60 -0.32
CA LEU A 25 -9.23 -3.55 -1.29
C LEU A 25 -8.78 -2.86 -2.59
N LYS A 26 -9.43 -1.76 -2.97
CA LYS A 26 -9.05 -0.96 -4.15
C LYS A 26 -7.65 -0.36 -3.95
N SER A 27 -7.42 0.19 -2.77
CA SER A 27 -6.14 0.80 -2.41
C SER A 27 -5.03 -0.24 -2.30
N LEU A 28 -5.36 -1.44 -1.80
CA LEU A 28 -4.43 -2.57 -1.80
C LEU A 28 -4.04 -3.01 -3.21
N ILE A 29 -5.00 -3.24 -4.10
CA ILE A 29 -4.73 -3.68 -5.48
C ILE A 29 -3.91 -2.63 -6.23
N PHE A 30 -4.31 -1.36 -6.16
CA PHE A 30 -3.60 -0.28 -6.84
C PHE A 30 -2.18 -0.10 -6.29
N GLY A 31 -2.03 -0.05 -4.97
CA GLY A 31 -0.72 0.12 -4.35
C GLY A 31 0.22 -1.05 -4.59
N ALA A 32 -0.30 -2.28 -4.57
CA ALA A 32 0.48 -3.49 -4.84
C ALA A 32 0.91 -3.55 -6.32
N ALA A 33 0.01 -3.19 -7.24
CA ALA A 33 0.32 -3.08 -8.66
C ALA A 33 1.39 -2.01 -8.92
N ALA A 34 1.26 -0.82 -8.30
CA ALA A 34 2.25 0.24 -8.41
C ALA A 34 3.61 -0.20 -7.86
N TYR A 35 3.62 -0.85 -6.69
CA TYR A 35 4.85 -1.32 -6.06
C TYR A 35 5.60 -2.36 -6.88
N ALA A 36 4.89 -3.16 -7.67
CA ALA A 36 5.46 -4.14 -8.59
C ALA A 36 5.82 -3.54 -9.97
N PHE A 37 4.99 -2.64 -10.49
CA PHE A 37 5.14 -2.05 -11.82
C PHE A 37 6.35 -1.13 -11.92
N PHE A 38 6.55 -0.23 -10.96
CA PHE A 38 7.64 0.73 -11.02
C PHE A 38 9.03 0.07 -11.03
N PRO A 39 9.34 -0.90 -10.14
CA PRO A 39 10.60 -1.62 -10.20
C PRO A 39 10.77 -2.43 -11.48
N LEU A 40 9.70 -3.08 -11.98
CA LEU A 40 9.75 -3.86 -13.21
C LEU A 40 10.08 -3.00 -14.44
N VAL A 41 9.46 -1.82 -14.54
CA VAL A 41 9.75 -0.89 -15.64
C VAL A 41 11.12 -0.25 -15.45
N ALA A 42 11.52 0.08 -14.22
CA ALA A 42 12.84 0.62 -13.93
C ALA A 42 13.96 -0.33 -14.40
N THR A 43 13.84 -1.63 -14.11
CA THR A 43 14.83 -2.64 -14.51
C THR A 43 14.82 -2.92 -16.01
N GLN A 44 13.66 -2.89 -16.66
CA GLN A 44 13.57 -3.12 -18.12
C GLN A 44 14.12 -1.95 -18.94
N TYR A 45 13.93 -0.71 -18.50
CA TYR A 45 14.32 0.49 -19.25
C TYR A 45 15.58 1.17 -18.71
N GLY A 46 16.20 0.65 -17.63
CA GLY A 46 17.39 1.22 -17.01
C GLY A 46 17.15 2.58 -16.37
N ILE A 47 15.93 2.84 -15.89
CA ILE A 47 15.54 4.14 -15.31
C ILE A 47 15.50 4.01 -13.78
N ASP A 48 16.66 4.12 -13.15
CA ASP A 48 16.79 3.94 -11.69
C ASP A 48 15.94 4.93 -10.89
N LEU A 49 15.72 6.14 -11.42
CA LEU A 49 14.85 7.14 -10.80
C LEU A 49 13.41 6.61 -10.61
N LEU A 50 12.95 5.75 -11.52
CA LEU A 50 11.61 5.18 -11.47
C LEU A 50 11.46 4.18 -10.31
N MET A 51 12.56 3.58 -9.86
CA MET A 51 12.56 2.66 -8.72
C MET A 51 12.19 3.37 -7.40
N ALA A 52 12.56 4.65 -7.24
CA ALA A 52 12.17 5.44 -6.07
C ALA A 52 10.65 5.68 -6.01
N PHE A 53 9.97 5.76 -7.17
CA PHE A 53 8.51 5.92 -7.23
C PHE A 53 7.74 4.66 -6.80
N ALA A 54 8.39 3.51 -6.70
CA ALA A 54 7.77 2.29 -6.15
C ALA A 54 7.17 2.54 -4.77
N ALA A 55 7.84 3.33 -3.92
CA ALA A 55 7.39 3.65 -2.56
C ALA A 55 5.99 4.30 -2.50
N VAL A 56 5.52 4.92 -3.59
CA VAL A 56 4.17 5.50 -3.70
C VAL A 56 3.09 4.43 -3.47
N GLY A 57 3.32 3.19 -3.91
CA GLY A 57 2.37 2.10 -3.75
C GLY A 57 2.05 1.79 -2.28
N PRO A 58 3.05 1.36 -1.48
CA PRO A 58 2.87 1.09 -0.05
C PRO A 58 2.43 2.34 0.74
N LEU A 59 2.94 3.53 0.39
CA LEU A 59 2.49 4.79 1.00
C LEU A 59 0.99 5.03 0.80
N TYR A 60 0.47 4.77 -0.40
CA TYR A 60 -0.95 4.91 -0.70
C TYR A 60 -1.81 3.89 0.06
N ILE A 61 -1.34 2.64 0.16
CA ILE A 61 -1.97 1.60 0.97
C ILE A 61 -2.06 2.04 2.43
N GLY A 62 -0.96 2.56 2.97
CA GLY A 62 -0.87 3.06 4.32
C GLY A 62 -1.76 4.26 4.59
N TYR A 63 -1.82 5.21 3.66
CA TYR A 63 -2.60 6.43 3.77
C TYR A 63 -4.10 6.17 3.90
N GLN A 64 -4.62 5.13 3.25
CA GLN A 64 -6.04 4.74 3.33
C GLN A 64 -6.34 3.82 4.53
N ALA A 65 -5.33 3.37 5.27
CA ALA A 65 -5.51 2.46 6.39
C ALA A 65 -6.08 3.19 7.62
N LYS A 66 -7.09 2.58 8.24
CA LYS A 66 -7.77 3.15 9.43
C LYS A 66 -6.93 3.08 10.71
N SER A 67 -5.89 2.28 10.74
CA SER A 67 -5.00 2.13 11.90
C SER A 67 -3.58 1.74 11.46
N TYR A 68 -2.58 2.07 12.28
CA TYR A 68 -1.18 1.73 12.02
C TYR A 68 -0.95 0.23 11.82
N LEU A 69 -1.57 -0.61 12.66
CA LEU A 69 -1.44 -2.06 12.56
C LEU A 69 -1.99 -2.58 11.23
N LYS A 70 -3.14 -2.05 10.78
CA LYS A 70 -3.71 -2.40 9.46
C LYS A 70 -2.84 -1.91 8.31
N ALA A 71 -2.26 -0.72 8.44
CA ALA A 71 -1.34 -0.18 7.45
C ALA A 71 -0.15 -1.11 7.22
N VAL A 72 0.49 -1.53 8.31
CA VAL A 72 1.63 -2.46 8.28
C VAL A 72 1.24 -3.79 7.63
N LEU A 73 0.13 -4.41 8.07
CA LEU A 73 -0.32 -5.69 7.52
C LEU A 73 -0.66 -5.57 6.02
N LEU A 74 -1.34 -4.50 5.61
CA LEU A 74 -1.67 -4.26 4.21
C LEU A 74 -0.43 -3.93 3.38
N GLY A 75 0.57 -3.27 3.94
CA GLY A 75 1.86 -3.02 3.30
C GLY A 75 2.64 -4.31 3.03
N ILE A 76 2.65 -5.24 3.99
CA ILE A 76 3.25 -6.58 3.82
C ILE A 76 2.53 -7.35 2.70
N VAL A 77 1.20 -7.40 2.74
CA VAL A 77 0.41 -8.09 1.70
C VAL A 77 0.60 -7.42 0.33
N GLY A 78 0.63 -6.09 0.29
CA GLY A 78 0.86 -5.32 -0.93
C GLY A 78 2.28 -5.47 -1.50
N ALA A 79 3.26 -5.88 -0.69
CA ALA A 79 4.62 -6.16 -1.13
C ALA A 79 4.78 -7.55 -1.79
N THR A 80 3.79 -8.44 -1.65
CA THR A 80 3.88 -9.81 -2.18
C THR A 80 4.06 -9.90 -3.71
N PRO A 81 3.44 -9.04 -4.55
CA PRO A 81 3.66 -9.14 -5.99
C PRO A 81 5.10 -8.73 -6.39
N LEU A 82 5.70 -7.77 -5.70
CA LEU A 82 7.10 -7.40 -5.94
C LEU A 82 8.05 -8.55 -5.54
N LEU A 83 7.76 -9.20 -4.42
CA LEU A 83 8.50 -10.37 -3.96
C LEU A 83 8.44 -11.52 -4.98
N TYR A 84 7.26 -11.78 -5.55
CA TYR A 84 7.10 -12.74 -6.64
C TYR A 84 7.93 -12.37 -7.88
N LEU A 85 7.89 -11.11 -8.33
CA LEU A 85 8.69 -10.65 -9.47
C LEU A 85 10.20 -10.77 -9.23
N THR A 86 10.63 -10.57 -7.98
CA THR A 86 12.03 -10.70 -7.59
C THR A 86 12.51 -12.13 -7.74
N PHE A 87 11.76 -13.09 -7.19
CA PHE A 87 12.12 -14.51 -7.28
C PHE A 87 11.95 -15.09 -8.68
N ALA A 88 11.06 -14.53 -9.49
CA ALA A 88 10.95 -14.88 -10.90
C ALA A 88 12.12 -14.33 -11.75
N GLY A 89 13.04 -13.56 -11.17
CA GLY A 89 14.22 -13.03 -11.86
C GLY A 89 13.94 -11.85 -12.79
N PHE A 90 12.73 -11.25 -12.73
CA PHE A 90 12.37 -10.11 -13.58
C PHE A 90 13.05 -8.80 -13.18
N LEU A 91 13.64 -8.74 -11.99
CA LEU A 91 14.30 -7.55 -11.45
C LEU A 91 15.84 -7.63 -11.49
N GLY A 92 16.41 -8.65 -12.12
CA GLY A 92 17.85 -8.83 -12.25
C GLY A 92 18.29 -10.28 -11.99
N ALA A 93 19.60 -10.52 -12.10
CA ALA A 93 20.17 -11.83 -11.83
C ALA A 93 19.90 -12.26 -10.37
N TYR A 94 19.06 -13.27 -10.21
CA TYR A 94 18.70 -13.82 -8.92
C TYR A 94 19.31 -15.22 -8.77
N THR A 95 20.18 -15.39 -7.78
CA THR A 95 20.74 -16.70 -7.44
C THR A 95 20.03 -17.24 -6.21
N PRO A 96 19.21 -18.29 -6.34
CA PRO A 96 18.43 -18.81 -5.21
C PRO A 96 19.37 -19.44 -4.18
N THR A 97 19.33 -18.92 -2.96
CA THR A 97 20.08 -19.44 -1.81
C THR A 97 19.21 -19.27 -0.58
N GLU A 98 19.15 -20.26 0.32
CA GLU A 98 18.21 -20.22 1.47
C GLU A 98 18.34 -18.93 2.29
N MET A 99 19.56 -18.46 2.54
CA MET A 99 19.82 -17.20 3.24
C MET A 99 19.49 -15.96 2.39
N GLY A 100 19.77 -15.99 1.09
CA GLY A 100 19.46 -14.89 0.18
C GLY A 100 17.96 -14.69 -0.01
N ASP A 101 17.21 -15.80 -0.14
CA ASP A 101 15.75 -15.82 -0.25
C ASP A 101 15.10 -15.23 1.00
N LEU A 102 15.61 -15.59 2.19
CA LEU A 102 15.15 -15.06 3.47
C LEU A 102 15.42 -13.56 3.59
N ILE A 103 16.65 -13.11 3.32
CA ILE A 103 17.04 -11.70 3.40
C ILE A 103 16.22 -10.87 2.42
N THR A 104 16.07 -11.34 1.18
CA THR A 104 15.29 -10.66 0.13
C THR A 104 13.82 -10.54 0.53
N SER A 105 13.24 -11.62 1.07
CA SER A 105 11.86 -11.61 1.56
C SER A 105 11.66 -10.59 2.68
N VAL A 106 12.51 -10.64 3.70
CA VAL A 106 12.42 -9.74 4.86
C VAL A 106 12.64 -8.29 4.43
N ALA A 107 13.57 -8.03 3.50
CA ALA A 107 13.82 -6.69 2.99
C ALA A 107 12.61 -6.13 2.24
N ILE A 108 12.05 -6.89 1.29
CA ILE A 108 10.91 -6.42 0.47
C ILE A 108 9.65 -6.23 1.31
N LEU A 109 9.33 -7.22 2.17
CA LEU A 109 8.15 -7.15 3.03
C LEU A 109 8.33 -6.10 4.13
N GLY A 110 9.54 -5.99 4.70
CA GLY A 110 9.88 -5.00 5.71
C GLY A 110 9.82 -3.57 5.19
N LEU A 111 10.34 -3.33 3.98
CA LEU A 111 10.22 -2.02 3.31
C LEU A 111 8.75 -1.69 3.00
N GLY A 112 7.97 -2.66 2.51
CA GLY A 112 6.54 -2.48 2.29
C GLY A 112 5.77 -2.12 3.57
N ALA A 113 6.09 -2.80 4.68
CA ALA A 113 5.54 -2.52 6.01
C ALA A 113 5.88 -1.11 6.50
N LEU A 114 7.16 -0.73 6.42
CA LEU A 114 7.65 0.57 6.87
C LEU A 114 7.03 1.71 6.07
N MET A 115 7.00 1.59 4.74
CA MET A 115 6.42 2.62 3.87
C MET A 115 4.92 2.76 4.10
N ALA A 116 4.17 1.66 4.30
CA ALA A 116 2.76 1.73 4.65
C ALA A 116 2.54 2.35 6.04
N PHE A 117 3.42 2.10 7.01
CA PHE A 117 3.37 2.77 8.30
C PHE A 117 3.53 4.30 8.16
N PHE A 118 4.51 4.77 7.38
CA PHE A 118 4.68 6.20 7.10
C PHE A 118 3.46 6.81 6.40
N GLY A 119 2.84 6.08 5.46
CA GLY A 119 1.60 6.52 4.81
C GLY A 119 0.47 6.77 5.82
N ALA A 120 0.30 5.85 6.77
CA ALA A 120 -0.71 6.00 7.83
C ALA A 120 -0.39 7.14 8.80
N TYR A 121 0.89 7.34 9.13
CA TYR A 121 1.34 8.45 9.97
C TYR A 121 1.00 9.82 9.35
N LEU A 122 1.25 9.97 8.04
CA LEU A 122 0.91 11.18 7.30
C LEU A 122 -0.60 11.44 7.28
N TYR A 123 -1.42 10.40 7.10
CA TYR A 123 -2.88 10.53 7.14
C TYR A 123 -3.37 11.03 8.51
N GLN A 124 -2.86 10.43 9.61
CA GLN A 124 -3.26 10.84 10.96
C GLN A 124 -2.79 12.25 11.31
N GLY A 125 -1.60 12.64 10.89
CA GLY A 125 -1.12 14.03 11.03
C GLY A 125 -2.06 15.02 10.34
N ARG A 126 -2.53 14.69 9.14
CA ARG A 126 -3.49 15.53 8.40
C ARG A 126 -4.89 15.53 9.02
N ALA A 127 -5.33 14.40 9.56
CA ALA A 127 -6.62 14.30 10.23
C ALA A 127 -6.66 15.18 11.49
N LYS A 128 -5.60 15.13 12.31
CA LYS A 128 -5.46 15.99 13.49
C LYS A 128 -5.40 17.47 13.12
N ALA A 129 -4.65 17.83 12.08
CA ALA A 129 -4.57 19.21 11.59
C ALA A 129 -5.91 19.77 11.06
N LYS A 130 -6.87 18.91 10.71
CA LYS A 130 -8.23 19.33 10.30
C LYS A 130 -9.23 19.38 11.45
N GLU A 131 -8.89 18.84 12.61
CA GLU A 131 -9.73 18.94 13.82
C GLU A 131 -9.37 20.19 14.65
N GLU A 132 -8.16 20.74 14.46
CA GLU A 132 -7.70 21.98 15.10
C GLU A 132 -8.11 23.27 14.36
N TYR A 133 -8.68 23.18 13.16
CA TYR A 133 -9.21 24.30 12.35
C TYR A 133 -10.69 24.08 12.01
#